data_AF-A0A0K9Q654-F1
#
_entry.id   AF-A0A0K9Q654-F1
#
_cell.length_a   1.000
_cell.length_b   1.000
_cell.length_c   1.000
_cell.angle_alpha   90.00
_cell.angle_beta   90.00
_cell.angle_gamma   90.00
#
_symmetry.space_group_name_H-M   'P 1'
#
loop_
_entity.id
_entity.type
_entity.pdbx_description
1 polymer ?
#
loop_
_entity_poly.entity_id
_entity_poly.type
_entity_poly.pdbx_seq_one_letter_code
_entity_poly.pdbx_strand_id
1 'polypeptide(L)'
;MPALESLLTADVSNIVRLAIVLLAEKKLGQVSTWASYVNSLPLCEDMHNTIIWNKDELEMVQPSSVYRETFDQKVCIEKEFYVIKHALGHFPQIFGTCTLLDFIRISCMGNL
;
A
#
# COMPACT_ATOMS: atom_id res chain seq x y z
N MET A 1 5.95 13.00 -9.33
CA MET A 1 7.43 12.91 -9.39
C MET A 1 7.84 12.28 -10.73
N PRO A 2 8.37 13.04 -11.70
CA PRO A 2 8.61 12.53 -13.06
C PRO A 2 9.60 11.36 -13.14
N ALA A 3 10.64 11.34 -12.29
CA ALA A 3 11.65 10.28 -12.27
C ALA A 3 11.11 8.93 -11.74
N LEU A 4 10.11 8.98 -10.85
CA LEU A 4 9.43 7.79 -10.37
C LEU A 4 8.48 7.24 -11.44
N GLU A 5 7.73 8.11 -12.12
CA GLU A 5 6.86 7.73 -13.24
C GLU A 5 7.64 7.04 -14.37
N SER A 6 8.89 7.45 -14.65
CA SER A 6 9.73 6.77 -15.64
C SER A 6 10.23 5.38 -15.22
N LEU A 7 10.21 5.08 -13.91
CA LEU A 7 10.64 3.79 -13.36
C LEU A 7 9.46 2.83 -13.11
N LEU A 8 8.23 3.37 -13.08
CA LEU A 8 7.01 2.58 -13.07
C LEU A 8 6.70 2.13 -14.50
N THR A 9 6.46 0.84 -14.69
CA THR A 9 6.01 0.33 -15.98
C THR A 9 4.58 0.82 -16.27
N ALA A 10 4.20 0.90 -17.54
CA ALA A 10 2.85 1.29 -17.94
C ALA A 10 1.75 0.41 -17.31
N ASP A 11 2.11 -0.82 -16.93
CA ASP A 11 1.22 -1.84 -16.34
C ASP A 11 0.93 -1.64 -14.84
N VAL A 12 1.53 -0.63 -14.19
CA VAL A 12 1.25 -0.34 -12.78
C VAL A 12 -0.12 0.33 -12.63
N SER A 13 -1.01 -0.28 -11.84
CA SER A 13 -2.38 0.19 -11.62
C SER A 13 -2.42 1.59 -11.00
N ASN A 14 -3.50 2.35 -11.27
CA ASN A 14 -3.68 3.70 -10.72
C ASN A 14 -3.71 3.71 -9.18
N ILE A 15 -4.24 2.64 -8.56
CA ILE A 15 -4.27 2.45 -7.11
C ILE A 15 -2.85 2.38 -6.57
N VAL A 16 -1.96 1.62 -7.22
CA VAL A 16 -0.54 1.54 -6.84
C VAL A 16 0.16 2.89 -7.00
N ARG A 17 -0.09 3.61 -8.10
CA ARG A 17 0.49 4.95 -8.29
C ARG A 17 0.07 5.91 -7.17
N LEU A 18 -1.22 5.91 -6.80
CA LEU A 18 -1.72 6.68 -5.68
C LEU A 18 -1.09 6.24 -4.36
N ALA A 19 -0.96 4.93 -4.12
CA ALA A 19 -0.33 4.40 -2.92
C ALA A 19 1.14 4.84 -2.78
N ILE A 20 1.89 4.92 -3.88
CA ILE A 20 3.26 5.42 -3.87
C ILE A 20 3.31 6.92 -3.53
N VAL A 21 2.40 7.72 -4.09
CA VAL A 21 2.31 9.15 -3.75
C VAL A 21 1.98 9.33 -2.27
N LEU A 22 0.98 8.61 -1.75
CA LEU A 22 0.62 8.65 -0.33
C LEU A 22 1.77 8.19 0.57
N LEU A 23 2.54 7.18 0.15
CA LEU A 23 3.74 6.74 0.86
C LEU A 23 4.81 7.84 0.90
N ALA A 24 5.06 8.53 -0.22
CA ALA A 24 6.02 9.63 -0.28
C ALA A 24 5.60 10.79 0.62
N GLU A 25 4.35 11.24 0.52
CA GLU A 25 3.80 12.32 1.35
C GLU A 25 3.86 11.96 2.84
N LYS A 26 3.56 10.71 3.20
CA LYS A 26 3.69 10.22 4.57
C LYS A 26 5.12 10.24 5.10
N LYS A 27 6.11 9.94 4.25
CA LYS A 27 7.54 10.00 4.63
C LYS A 27 8.06 11.43 4.74
N LEU A 28 7.52 12.37 3.97
CA LEU A 28 7.81 13.80 4.10
C LEU A 28 7.30 14.40 5.42
N GLY A 29 6.30 13.77 6.04
CA GLY A 29 5.81 14.15 7.36
C GLY A 29 5.29 15.59 7.39
N GLN A 30 5.77 16.41 8.34
CA GLN A 30 5.32 17.80 8.50
C GLN A 30 5.75 18.74 7.36
N VAL A 31 6.67 18.31 6.50
CA VAL A 31 7.09 19.07 5.32
C VAL A 31 6.12 18.88 4.14
N SER A 32 5.28 17.83 4.20
CA SER A 32 4.26 17.56 3.19
C SER A 32 3.18 18.64 3.19
N THR A 33 2.79 19.11 2.00
CA THR A 33 1.58 19.93 1.83
C THR A 33 0.30 19.17 2.17
N TRP A 34 0.37 17.83 2.23
CA TRP A 34 -0.70 16.92 2.59
C TRP A 34 -0.60 16.46 4.05
N ALA A 35 0.29 17.04 4.87
CA ALA A 35 0.53 16.62 6.25
C ALA A 35 -0.77 16.49 7.07
N SER A 36 -1.66 17.49 7.00
CA SER A 36 -2.95 17.46 7.70
C SER A 36 -3.85 16.31 7.25
N TYR A 37 -3.88 16.02 5.95
CA TYR A 37 -4.65 14.91 5.40
C TYR A 37 -4.04 13.56 5.81
N VAL A 38 -2.74 13.38 5.59
CA VAL A 38 -2.06 12.11 5.88
C VAL A 38 -2.07 11.76 7.36
N ASN A 39 -1.95 12.76 8.24
CA ASN A 39 -2.04 12.57 9.70
C ASN A 39 -3.45 12.25 10.18
N SER A 40 -4.47 12.54 9.36
CA SER A 40 -5.88 12.22 9.66
C SER A 40 -6.28 10.83 9.15
N LEU A 41 -5.40 10.13 8.42
CA LEU A 41 -5.70 8.77 7.94
C LEU A 41 -5.75 7.79 9.12
N PRO A 42 -6.70 6.83 9.11
CA PRO A 42 -6.84 5.85 10.17
C PRO A 42 -5.58 5.00 10.32
N LEU A 43 -5.34 4.49 11.54
CA LEU A 43 -4.31 3.47 11.73
C LEU A 43 -4.81 2.14 11.18
N CYS A 44 -3.90 1.20 10.88
CA CYS A 44 -4.30 -0.15 10.46
C CYS A 44 -5.26 -0.79 11.48
N GLU A 45 -4.99 -0.59 12.77
CA GLU A 45 -5.80 -1.15 13.86
C GLU A 45 -7.26 -0.64 13.84
N ASP A 46 -7.48 0.55 13.27
CA ASP A 46 -8.81 1.14 13.12
C ASP A 46 -9.50 0.69 11.82
N MET A 47 -8.76 0.09 10.88
CA MET A 47 -9.28 -0.37 9.60
C MET A 47 -9.80 -1.81 9.73
N HIS A 48 -11.10 -2.01 9.94
CA HIS A 48 -11.72 -3.34 10.03
C HIS A 48 -11.84 -4.07 8.67
N ASN A 49 -10.73 -4.16 7.92
CA ASN A 49 -10.67 -4.82 6.61
C ASN A 49 -10.00 -6.19 6.73
N THR A 50 -10.52 -7.23 6.08
CA THR A 50 -9.95 -8.59 6.10
C THR A 50 -8.53 -8.66 5.49
N ILE A 51 -8.11 -7.68 4.68
CA ILE A 51 -6.73 -7.58 4.17
C ILE A 51 -5.71 -7.44 5.31
N ILE A 52 -6.05 -6.81 6.43
CA ILE A 52 -5.11 -6.68 7.55
C ILE A 52 -5.14 -7.87 8.51
N TRP A 53 -6.13 -8.76 8.36
CA TRP A 53 -6.27 -9.93 9.23
C TRP A 53 -5.07 -10.84 9.13
N ASN A 54 -4.69 -11.41 10.27
CA ASN A 54 -3.70 -12.47 10.34
C ASN A 54 -4.28 -13.78 9.77
N LYS A 55 -3.42 -14.80 9.68
CA LYS A 55 -3.80 -16.09 9.10
C LYS A 55 -4.94 -16.75 9.86
N ASP A 56 -4.88 -16.78 11.18
CA ASP A 56 -5.86 -17.45 12.05
C ASP A 56 -7.23 -16.76 11.93
N GLU A 57 -7.24 -15.42 11.91
CA GLU A 57 -8.44 -14.62 11.71
C GLU A 57 -9.09 -14.90 10.35
N LEU A 58 -8.27 -14.96 9.30
CA LEU A 58 -8.76 -15.22 7.95
C LEU A 58 -9.28 -16.66 7.80
N GLU A 59 -8.64 -17.64 8.44
CA GLU A 59 -9.10 -19.05 8.47
C GLU A 59 -10.50 -19.21 9.09
N MET A 60 -10.90 -18.35 10.02
CA MET A 60 -12.26 -18.39 10.59
C MET A 60 -13.36 -18.17 9.53
N VAL A 61 -13.04 -17.48 8.43
CA VAL A 61 -13.97 -17.18 7.34
C VAL A 61 -13.68 -17.96 6.07
N GLN A 62 -12.82 -18.98 6.12
CA GLN A 62 -12.39 -19.78 4.97
C GLN A 62 -13.52 -20.27 4.04
N PRO A 63 -14.69 -20.72 4.54
CA PRO A 63 -15.77 -21.20 3.67
C PRO A 63 -16.45 -20.09 2.86
N SER A 64 -16.19 -18.81 3.18
CA SER A 64 -16.84 -17.67 2.57
C SER A 64 -16.13 -17.20 1.29
N SER A 65 -16.88 -16.51 0.43
CA SER A 65 -16.28 -15.79 -0.71
C SER A 65 -15.30 -14.70 -0.26
N VAL A 66 -15.51 -14.11 0.93
CA VAL A 66 -14.63 -13.07 1.49
C VAL A 66 -13.21 -13.59 1.69
N TYR A 67 -13.04 -14.84 2.15
CA TYR A 67 -11.72 -15.45 2.28
C TYR A 67 -10.97 -15.46 0.95
N ARG A 68 -11.63 -15.99 -0.10
CA ARG A 68 -11.02 -16.14 -1.43
C ARG A 68 -10.68 -14.79 -2.04
N GLU A 69 -11.61 -13.84 -1.98
CA GLU A 69 -11.40 -12.49 -2.49
C GLU A 69 -10.24 -11.79 -1.75
N THR A 70 -10.21 -11.89 -0.42
CA THR A 70 -9.11 -11.31 0.39
C THR A 70 -7.77 -11.95 0.05
N PHE A 71 -7.74 -13.28 -0.13
CA PHE A 71 -6.53 -14.00 -0.49
C PHE A 71 -6.02 -13.58 -1.87
N ASP A 72 -6.90 -13.54 -2.87
CA ASP A 72 -6.56 -13.14 -4.23
C ASP A 72 -6.07 -11.68 -4.26
N GLN A 73 -6.71 -10.78 -3.51
CA GLN A 73 -6.28 -9.39 -3.35
C GLN A 73 -4.91 -9.26 -2.69
N LYS A 74 -4.64 -10.01 -1.60
CA LYS A 74 -3.30 -10.03 -0.96
C LYS A 74 -2.21 -10.46 -1.95
N VAL A 75 -2.47 -11.50 -2.73
CA VAL A 75 -1.54 -11.98 -3.77
C VAL A 75 -1.31 -10.91 -4.85
N CYS A 76 -2.35 -10.18 -5.27
CA CYS A 76 -2.21 -9.08 -6.22
C CYS A 76 -1.36 -7.94 -5.66
N ILE A 77 -1.65 -7.48 -4.44
CA ILE A 77 -0.88 -6.40 -3.77
C ILE A 77 0.58 -6.81 -3.60
N GLU A 78 0.85 -8.05 -3.23
CA GLU A 78 2.21 -8.58 -3.12
C GLU A 78 2.96 -8.52 -4.46
N LYS A 79 2.33 -8.99 -5.54
CA LYS A 79 2.92 -8.94 -6.89
C LYS A 79 3.22 -7.50 -7.32
N GLU A 80 2.26 -6.60 -7.14
CA GLU A 80 2.43 -5.17 -7.45
C GLU A 80 3.58 -4.56 -6.64
N PHE A 81 3.67 -4.87 -5.34
CA PHE A 81 4.76 -4.42 -4.49
C PHE A 81 6.13 -4.88 -5.01
N TYR A 82 6.26 -6.15 -5.41
CA TYR A 82 7.54 -6.66 -5.93
C TYR A 82 7.94 -6.02 -7.26
N VAL A 83 6.98 -5.66 -8.12
CA VAL A 83 7.25 -4.92 -9.36
C VAL A 83 7.84 -3.54 -9.05
N ILE A 84 7.24 -2.81 -8.11
CA ILE A 84 7.65 -1.44 -7.81
C ILE A 84 8.81 -1.35 -6.81
N LYS A 85 9.12 -2.41 -6.04
CA LYS A 85 10.13 -2.40 -4.99
C LYS A 85 11.50 -1.93 -5.50
N HIS A 86 11.86 -2.36 -6.70
CA HIS A 86 13.09 -1.91 -7.36
C HIS A 86 13.07 -0.40 -7.64
N ALA A 87 11.97 0.14 -8.16
CA ALA A 87 11.81 1.56 -8.42
C ALA A 87 11.85 2.40 -7.12
N LEU A 88 11.21 1.93 -6.05
CA LEU A 88 11.28 2.59 -4.74
C LEU A 88 12.72 2.63 -4.19
N GLY A 89 13.49 1.58 -4.43
CA GLY A 89 14.90 1.48 -4.04
C GLY A 89 15.83 2.51 -4.72
N HIS A 90 15.40 3.14 -5.81
CA HIS A 90 16.16 4.23 -6.46
C HIS A 90 16.02 5.57 -5.72
N PHE A 91 15.07 5.69 -4.80
CA PHE A 91 14.83 6.90 -4.00
C PHE A 91 14.85 6.61 -2.49
N PRO A 92 15.95 6.07 -1.94
CA PRO A 92 16.04 5.72 -0.52
C PRO A 92 15.86 6.93 0.40
N GLN A 93 16.17 8.14 -0.06
CA GLN A 93 15.97 9.39 0.66
C GLN A 93 14.49 9.76 0.87
N ILE A 94 13.57 9.22 0.06
CA ILE A 94 12.13 9.45 0.19
C ILE A 94 11.47 8.24 0.84
N PHE A 95 11.71 7.04 0.31
CA PHE A 95 10.96 5.86 0.75
C PHE A 95 11.62 5.11 1.90
N GLY A 96 12.92 5.31 2.13
CA GLY A 96 13.70 4.56 3.11
C GLY A 96 13.58 3.05 2.90
N THR A 97 13.48 2.30 3.99
CA THR A 97 13.10 0.88 3.94
C THR A 97 11.57 0.79 3.88
N CYS A 98 11.00 0.56 2.69
CA CYS A 98 9.58 0.28 2.53
C CYS A 98 9.33 -1.23 2.65
N THR A 99 8.48 -1.63 3.59
CA THR A 99 8.07 -3.02 3.74
C THR A 99 6.79 -3.32 2.95
N LEU A 100 6.50 -4.60 2.73
CA LEU A 100 5.21 -5.03 2.16
C LEU A 100 4.05 -4.59 3.05
N LEU A 101 4.23 -4.60 4.38
CA LEU A 101 3.21 -4.17 5.33
C LEU A 101 2.90 -2.67 5.19
N ASP A 102 3.93 -1.83 5.00
CA ASP A 102 3.74 -0.40 4.72
C ASP A 102 2.92 -0.18 3.45
N PHE A 103 3.17 -1.00 2.43
CA PHE A 103 2.46 -0.95 1.17
C PHE A 103 1.01 -1.42 1.29
N ILE A 104 0.77 -2.56 1.93
CA ILE A 104 -0.58 -3.08 2.21
C ILE A 104 -1.41 -2.03 2.96
N ARG A 105 -0.83 -1.40 3.99
CA ARG A 105 -1.52 -0.34 4.75
C ARG A 105 -2.04 0.77 3.85
N ILE A 106 -1.20 1.26 2.94
CA ILE A 106 -1.55 2.40 2.09
C ILE A 106 -2.50 1.97 0.96
N SER A 107 -2.31 0.76 0.41
CA SER A 107 -3.23 0.21 -0.59
C SER A 107 -4.64 0.00 -0.03
N CYS A 108 -4.77 -0.38 1.25
CA CYS A 108 -6.07 -0.46 1.91
C CYS A 108 -6.75 0.90 2.06
N MET A 109 -5.98 2.00 2.16
CA MET A 109 -6.52 3.36 2.24
C MET A 109 -7.00 3.89 0.88
N GLY A 110 -6.47 3.34 -0.22
CA GLY A 110 -6.82 3.72 -1.59
C GLY A 110 -8.03 2.98 -2.19
N ASN A 111 -8.50 1.91 -1.54
CA ASN A 111 -9.77 1.25 -1.88
C ASN A 111 -10.94 2.08 -1.32
N LEU A 112 -11.29 3.15 -2.05
CA LEU A 112 -12.57 3.84 -1.99
C LEU A 112 -13.49 3.33 -3.10
#